data_AF-A0A7V5ZE16-F1
#
_entry.id   AF-A0A7V5ZE16-F1
#
_cell.length_a   1.000
_cell.length_b   1.000
_cell.length_c   1.000
_cell.angle_alpha   90.00
_cell.angle_beta   90.00
_cell.angle_gamma   90.00
#
_symmetry.space_group_name_H-M   'P 1'
#
loop_
_entity.id
_entity.type
_entity.pdbx_description
1 polymer ?
#
loop_
_entity_poly.entity_id
_entity_poly.type
_entity_poly.pdbx_seq_one_letter_code
_entity_poly.pdbx_strand_id
1 'polypeptide(L)' 'MTGKLVVGITGASGAIYAVRFLQHAAQYFDQLLVVMSQHARSVARAELGIEVGDGEQCAQNLLGRPYPNITFLN' A
#
# COMPACT_ATOMS: atom_id res chain seq x y z
N MET A 1 8.37 -2.79 -20.68
CA MET A 1 8.62 -2.19 -19.35
C MET A 1 7.39 -1.38 -18.98
N THR A 2 6.75 -1.72 -17.87
CA THR A 2 5.60 -1.01 -17.33
C THR A 2 6.13 0.10 -16.43
N GLY A 3 5.89 1.36 -16.80
CA GLY A 3 6.47 2.54 -16.15
C GLY A 3 5.89 2.80 -14.75
N LYS A 4 5.25 3.96 -14.56
CA LYS A 4 4.71 4.35 -13.25
C LYS A 4 3.25 3.97 -13.11
N LEU A 5 2.85 3.51 -11.93
CA LEU A 5 1.45 3.25 -11.57
C LEU A 5 1.08 3.99 -10.29
N VAL A 6 -0.04 4.72 -10.33
CA VAL A 6 -0.65 5.36 -9.16
C VAL A 6 -1.73 4.44 -8.60
N VAL A 7 -1.71 4.19 -7.29
CA VAL A 7 -2.66 3.31 -6.60
C VAL A 7 -3.35 4.07 -5.49
N GLY A 8 -4.67 4.24 -5.61
CA GLY A 8 -5.50 4.78 -4.54
C GLY A 8 -6.14 3.66 -3.73
N ILE A 9 -5.94 3.65 -2.42
CA ILE A 9 -6.58 2.71 -1.50
C ILE A 9 -7.57 3.49 -0.61
N THR A 10 -8.82 3.05 -0.62
CA THR A 10 -9.94 3.68 0.12
C THR A 10 -10.45 2.76 1.23
N GLY A 11 -11.40 3.23 2.04
CA GLY A 11 -11.92 2.52 3.21
C GLY A 11 -13.02 1.51 2.93
N ALA A 12 -13.00 0.85 1.77
CA ALA A 12 -13.89 -0.29 1.51
C ALA A 12 -13.29 -1.56 2.15
N SER A 13 -14.14 -2.53 2.50
CA SER A 13 -13.66 -3.83 3.00
C SER A 13 -12.79 -4.54 1.97
N GLY A 14 -11.77 -5.27 2.43
CA GLY A 14 -10.85 -6.01 1.56
C GLY A 14 -9.44 -5.44 1.51
N ALA A 15 -8.91 -4.94 2.63
CA ALA A 15 -7.53 -4.43 2.73
C ALA A 15 -6.49 -5.47 2.27
N ILE A 16 -6.78 -6.76 2.43
CA ILE A 16 -5.91 -7.85 1.96
C ILE A 16 -5.66 -7.80 0.45
N TYR A 17 -6.63 -7.34 -0.35
CA TYR A 17 -6.47 -7.23 -1.80
C TYR A 17 -5.50 -6.11 -2.15
N ALA A 18 -5.54 -4.98 -1.44
CA ALA A 18 -4.59 -3.91 -1.64
C ALA A 18 -3.17 -4.36 -1.34
N VAL A 19 -2.96 -5.08 -0.22
CA VAL A 19 -1.64 -5.65 0.14
C VAL A 19 -1.15 -6.60 -0.96
N ARG A 20 -1.96 -7.59 -1.33
CA ARG A 20 -1.58 -8.58 -2.35
C ARG A 20 -1.34 -7.94 -3.71
N PHE A 21 -2.16 -6.96 -4.08
CA PHE A 21 -1.99 -6.20 -5.32
C PHE A 21 -0.67 -5.44 -5.33
N LEU A 22 -0.34 -4.68 -4.28
CA LEU A 22 0.92 -3.95 -4.19
C LEU A 22 2.12 -4.89 -4.24
N GLN A 23 2.06 -6.02 -3.51
CA GLN A 23 3.12 -7.02 -3.51
C GLN A 23 3.36 -7.64 -4.90
N HIS A 24 2.28 -7.84 -5.67
CA HIS A 24 2.34 -8.38 -7.03
C HIS A 24 2.79 -7.31 -8.03
N ALA A 25 2.14 -6.14 -8.04
CA ALA A 25 2.43 -5.03 -8.95
C ALA A 25 3.88 -4.54 -8.84
N ALA A 26 4.48 -4.57 -7.64
CA ALA A 26 5.87 -4.17 -7.43
C ALA A 26 6.89 -5.03 -8.20
N GLN A 27 6.49 -6.21 -8.69
CA GLN A 27 7.34 -7.07 -9.52
C GLN A 27 7.33 -6.65 -10.99
N TYR A 28 6.38 -5.83 -11.42
CA TYR A 28 6.14 -5.49 -12.82
C TYR A 28 6.32 -4.00 -13.12
N PHE A 29 6.04 -3.11 -12.17
CA PHE A 29 6.14 -1.67 -12.38
C PHE A 29 7.46 -1.11 -11.86
N ASP A 30 8.05 -0.19 -12.62
CA ASP A 30 9.28 0.51 -12.24
C ASP A 30 9.05 1.38 -10.99
N GLN A 31 7.86 1.97 -10.85
CA GLN A 31 7.49 2.77 -9.69
C GLN A 31 5.99 2.68 -9.38
N LEU A 32 5.66 2.49 -8.10
CA LEU A 32 4.32 2.57 -7.54
C LEU A 32 4.19 3.79 -6.64
N LEU A 33 3.18 4.60 -6.89
CA LEU A 33 2.85 5.79 -6.12
C LEU A 33 1.53 5.54 -5.41
N VAL A 34 1.57 5.31 -4.09
CA VAL A 34 0.41 4.89 -3.31
C VAL A 34 -0.17 6.05 -2.54
N VAL A 35 -1.48 6.21 -2.64
CA VAL A 35 -2.26 7.14 -1.81
C VAL A 35 -3.25 6.33 -0.97
N MET A 36 -3.28 6.58 0.34
CA MET A 36 -4.19 5.89 1.25
C MET A 36 -5.07 6.87 2.01
N SER A 37 -6.39 6.67 2.00
CA SER A 37 -7.27 7.47 2.87
C SER A 37 -7.12 7.07 4.34
N GLN A 38 -7.48 7.98 5.26
CA GLN A 38 -7.51 7.66 6.69
C GLN A 38 -8.45 6.48 7.00
N HIS A 39 -9.56 6.37 6.27
CA HIS A 39 -10.50 5.25 6.42
C HIS A 39 -9.85 3.92 5.97
N ALA A 40 -9.02 3.92 4.94
CA ALA A 40 -8.27 2.72 4.53
C ALA A 40 -7.33 2.23 5.64
N ARG A 41 -6.68 3.16 6.39
CA ARG A 41 -5.86 2.80 7.55
C ARG A 41 -6.69 2.13 8.64
N SER A 42 -7.87 2.67 8.93
CA SER A 42 -8.80 2.08 9.90
C SER A 42 -9.24 0.67 9.48
N VAL A 43 -9.53 0.45 8.19
CA VAL A 43 -9.90 -0.86 7.66
C VAL A 43 -8.71 -1.83 7.72
N ALA A 44 -7.51 -1.41 7.33
CA ALA A 44 -6.31 -2.25 7.44
C ALA A 44 -6.04 -2.70 8.88
N ARG A 45 -6.24 -1.81 9.86
CA ARG A 45 -6.15 -2.15 11.28
C ARG A 45 -7.25 -3.13 11.71
N ALA A 46 -8.49 -2.89 11.31
CA ALA A 46 -9.63 -3.72 11.71
C ALA A 46 -9.59 -5.12 11.08
N GLU A 47 -9.17 -5.25 9.82
CA GLU A 47 -9.19 -6.52 9.07
C GLU A 47 -7.90 -7.32 9.22
N LEU A 48 -6.75 -6.64 9.34
CA LEU A 48 -5.43 -7.28 9.28
C LEU A 48 -4.60 -7.08 10.55
N GLY A 49 -5.06 -6.25 11.50
CA GLY A 49 -4.27 -5.88 12.68
C GLY A 49 -3.05 -5.01 12.36
N ILE A 50 -3.00 -4.42 11.16
CA ILE A 50 -1.85 -3.63 10.69
C ILE A 50 -2.05 -2.16 11.02
N GLU A 51 -1.10 -1.57 11.74
CA GLU A 51 -1.02 -0.13 11.93
C GLU A 51 -0.20 0.53 10.82
N VAL A 52 -0.88 1.26 9.94
CA VAL A 52 -0.24 2.04 8.87
C VAL A 52 -0.01 3.46 9.38
N GLY A 53 1.25 3.80 9.59
CA GLY A 53 1.68 5.14 10.04
C GLY A 53 1.63 6.18 8.93
N ASP A 54 2.41 7.24 9.08
CA ASP A 54 2.68 8.25 8.06
C ASP A 54 4.11 8.09 7.51
N GLY A 55 4.35 8.55 6.27
CA GLY A 55 5.70 8.63 5.70
C GLY A 55 6.32 7.30 5.25
N GLU A 56 7.65 7.23 5.21
CA GLU A 56 8.41 6.15 4.58
C GLU A 56 8.22 4.76 5.24
N GLN A 57 7.85 4.71 6.52
CA GLN A 57 7.57 3.45 7.23
C GLN A 57 6.28 2.75 6.78
N CYS A 58 5.41 3.41 6.00
CA CYS A 58 4.13 2.85 5.54
C CYS A 58 4.28 1.53 4.78
N ALA A 59 5.23 1.46 3.85
CA ALA A 59 5.37 0.30 2.97
C ALA A 59 5.76 -0.96 3.75
N GLN A 60 6.70 -0.83 4.70
CA GLN A 60 7.16 -1.96 5.49
C GLN A 60 6.06 -2.46 6.44
N ASN A 61 5.36 -1.55 7.12
CA ASN A 61 4.28 -1.92 8.04
C ASN A 61 3.11 -2.57 7.29
N LEU A 62 2.73 -2.04 6.13
CA LEU A 62 1.61 -2.56 5.35
C LEU A 62 1.93 -3.87 4.63
N LEU A 63 3.15 -4.03 4.11
CA LEU A 63 3.50 -5.13 3.20
C LEU A 63 4.32 -6.23 3.87
N GLY A 64 4.75 -6.02 5.13
CA GLY A 64 5.55 -6.97 5.92
C GLY A 64 7.02 -7.06 5.52
N ARG A 65 7.45 -6.33 4.47
CA ARG A 65 8.83 -6.28 3.96
C ARG A 65 9.07 -4.98 3.20
N PRO A 66 10.33 -4.53 3.06
CA PRO A 66 10.63 -3.33 2.28
C PRO A 66 10.38 -3.56 0.78
N TYR A 67 9.91 -2.50 0.12
CA TYR A 67 9.74 -2.44 -1.33
C TYR A 67 10.32 -1.11 -1.85
N PRO A 68 11.49 -1.12 -2.52
CA PRO A 68 12.20 0.11 -2.88
C PRO A 68 11.51 0.92 -3.97
N ASN A 69 10.60 0.31 -4.74
CA ASN A 69 9.86 0.96 -5.82
C ASN A 69 8.45 1.41 -5.41
N ILE A 70 8.08 1.34 -4.13
CA ILE A 70 6.78 1.82 -3.64
C ILE A 70 6.98 3.09 -2.80
N THR A 71 6.33 4.17 -3.20
CA THR A 71 6.33 5.45 -2.47
C THR A 71 4.91 5.78 -2.02
N PHE A 72 4.71 5.99 -0.71
CA PHE A 72 3.46 6.53 -0.18
C PHE A 72 3.51 8.07 -0.26
N LEU A 73 2.46 8.69 -0.78
CA LEU A 73 2.44 10.11 -1.11
C LEU A 73 1.76 10.99 -0.04
N ASN A 74 1.39 10.43 1.11
CA ASN A 74 0.61 11.12 2.12
C ASN A 74 0.93 10.69 3.55
#